data_AF-A0A7L5Y1S1-F1
#
_entry.id   AF-A0A7L5Y1S1-F1
#
_cell.length_a   1.000
_cell.length_b   1.000
_cell.length_c   1.000
_cell.angle_alpha   90.00
_cell.angle_beta   90.00
_cell.angle_gamma   90.00
#
_symmetry.space_group_name_H-M   'P 1'
#
loop_
_entity.id
_entity.type
_entity.pdbx_description
1 polymer ?
#
loop_
_entity_poly.entity_id
_entity_poly.type
_entity_poly.pdbx_seq_one_letter_code
_entity_poly.pdbx_strand_id
1 'polypeptide(L)' 'MTRLGPAAYRAGGRDWFVVSGRAADRVYYVRATLRGDVFTTMELTYPAAAAPRWDAVAARLSRCFSPR' A
#
# COMPACT_ATOMS: atom_id res chain seq x y z
N MET A 1 0.57 6.85 -14.48
CA MET A 1 -0.03 6.72 -13.14
C MET A 1 -1.48 6.30 -13.31
N THR A 2 -1.85 5.11 -12.81
CA THR A 2 -3.24 4.65 -12.83
C THR A 2 -4.05 5.49 -11.84
N ARG A 3 -5.18 6.04 -12.27
CA ARG A 3 -6.06 6.79 -11.36
C ARG A 3 -6.63 5.80 -10.33
N LEU A 4 -6.19 5.92 -9.08
CA LEU A 4 -6.71 5.09 -7.99
C LEU A 4 -8.18 5.45 -7.76
N GLY A 5 -9.03 4.43 -7.57
CA GLY A 5 -10.41 4.61 -7.14
C GLY A 5 -10.50 5.14 -5.69
N PRO A 6 -11.72 5.31 -5.15
CA PRO A 6 -11.88 5.62 -3.74
C PRO A 6 -11.25 4.52 -2.86
N ALA A 7 -10.51 4.94 -1.82
CA ALA A 7 -9.86 4.01 -0.91
C ALA A 7 -10.87 3.35 0.01
N ALA A 8 -10.88 2.02 0.02
CA ALA A 8 -11.65 1.22 0.95
C ALA A 8 -11.00 1.18 2.34
N TYR A 9 -9.66 1.34 2.39
CA TYR A 9 -8.91 1.36 3.64
C TYR A 9 -7.89 2.50 3.63
N ARG A 10 -7.83 3.20 4.76
CA ARG A 10 -6.84 4.24 5.04
C ARG A 10 -6.42 4.12 6.51
N ALA A 11 -5.12 4.12 6.76
CA ALA A 11 -4.55 4.21 8.09
C ALA A 11 -3.27 5.02 8.05
N GLY A 12 -2.91 5.66 9.14
CA GLY A 12 -1.69 6.45 9.19
C GLY A 12 -1.44 7.06 10.56
N GLY A 13 -0.27 7.67 10.68
CA GLY A 13 0.14 8.50 11.80
C GLY A 13 0.95 9.69 11.29
N ARG A 14 1.68 10.34 12.20
CA ARG A 14 2.44 11.56 11.87
C ARG A 14 3.40 11.37 10.69
N ASP A 15 4.12 10.24 10.67
CA ASP A 15 5.25 10.03 9.75
C ASP A 15 5.03 8.83 8.81
N TRP A 16 3.80 8.33 8.68
CA TRP A 16 3.49 7.21 7.78
C TRP A 16 2.02 7.16 7.41
N PHE A 17 1.73 6.58 6.24
CA PHE A 17 0.36 6.23 5.86
C PHE A 17 0.32 4.96 5.02
N VAL A 18 -0.85 4.34 5.01
CA VAL A 18 -1.23 3.25 4.12
C VAL A 18 -2.60 3.59 3.55
N VAL A 19 -2.74 3.47 2.23
CA VAL A 19 -4.03 3.48 1.55
C VAL A 19 -4.15 2.25 0.67
N SER A 20 -5.31 1.61 0.70
CA SER A 20 -5.60 0.52 -0.22
C SER A 20 -7.06 0.55 -0.65
N GLY A 21 -7.33 -0.11 -1.75
CA GLY A 21 -8.67 -0.18 -2.29
C GLY A 21 -8.71 -1.03 -3.54
N ARG A 22 -9.91 -1.08 -4.11
CA ARG A 22 -10.18 -1.79 -5.34
C ARG A 22 -10.66 -0.80 -6.39
N ALA A 23 -10.06 -0.86 -7.57
CA ALA A 23 -10.47 -0.11 -8.74
C ALA A 23 -10.70 -1.12 -9.87
N ALA A 24 -11.98 -1.33 -10.22
CA ALA A 24 -12.40 -2.35 -11.19
C ALA A 24 -11.85 -3.76 -10.86
N ASP A 25 -11.05 -4.34 -11.76
CA ASP A 25 -10.42 -5.65 -11.66
C ASP A 25 -9.08 -5.62 -10.92
N ARG A 26 -8.68 -4.47 -10.35
CA ARG A 26 -7.39 -4.28 -9.68
C ARG A 26 -7.57 -3.91 -8.21
N VAL A 27 -6.65 -4.42 -7.40
CA VAL A 27 -6.40 -3.94 -6.04
C VAL A 27 -5.16 -3.07 -6.08
N TYR A 28 -5.19 -1.97 -5.35
CA TYR A 28 -4.02 -1.13 -5.12
C TYR A 28 -3.71 -1.06 -3.63
N TYR A 29 -2.42 -0.98 -3.33
CA TYR A 29 -1.87 -0.82 -2.00
C TYR A 29 -0.72 0.18 -2.08
N VAL A 30 -0.82 1.29 -1.35
CA VAL A 30 0.23 2.29 -1.23
C VAL A 30 0.59 2.45 0.23
N ARG A 31 1.88 2.38 0.54
CA ARG A 31 2.44 2.71 1.85
C ARG A 31 3.53 3.74 1.68
N ALA A 32 3.52 4.77 2.51
CA ALA A 32 4.60 5.73 2.60
C ALA A 32 5.07 5.87 4.05
N THR A 33 6.35 6.18 4.22
CA THR A 33 6.95 6.43 5.53
C THR A 33 8.02 7.50 5.39
N LEU A 34 8.05 8.42 6.33
CA LEU A 34 9.09 9.42 6.51
C LEU A 34 9.93 9.03 7.75
N ARG A 35 11.25 8.95 7.60
CA ARG A 35 12.18 8.78 8.71
C ARG A 35 13.32 9.77 8.58
N GLY A 36 13.40 10.73 9.49
CA GLY A 36 14.30 11.85 9.34
C GLY A 36 13.96 12.60 8.06
N ASP A 37 14.91 12.67 7.15
CA ASP A 37 14.81 13.26 5.82
C ASP A 37 14.50 12.24 4.71
N VAL A 38 14.41 10.94 5.05
CA VAL A 38 14.18 9.87 4.06
C VAL A 38 12.70 9.58 3.91
N PHE A 39 12.15 9.90 2.74
CA PHE A 39 10.80 9.52 2.34
C PHE A 39 10.84 8.25 1.48
N THR A 40 10.21 7.18 1.94
CA THR A 40 10.14 5.90 1.21
C THR A 40 8.69 5.55 0.89
N THR A 41 8.44 5.12 -0.35
CA THR A 41 7.13 4.68 -0.80
C THR A 41 7.18 3.27 -1.38
N MET A 42 6.08 2.54 -1.19
CA MET A 42 5.79 1.28 -1.86
C MET A 42 4.40 1.37 -2.46
N GLU A 43 4.32 1.15 -3.76
CA GLU A 43 3.05 1.06 -4.49
C GLU A 43 2.97 -0.29 -5.19
N LEU A 44 1.86 -1.00 -4.95
CA LEU A 44 1.54 -2.27 -5.57
C LEU A 44 0.14 -2.17 -6.19
N THR A 45 0.04 -2.54 -7.46
CA THR A 45 -1.26 -2.71 -8.14
C THR A 45 -1.29 -4.07 -8.80
N TYR A 46 -2.31 -4.88 -8.49
CA TYR A 46 -2.40 -6.27 -8.96
C TYR A 46 -3.83 -6.67 -9.32
N PRO A 47 -4.01 -7.70 -10.17
CA PRO A 47 -5.33 -8.26 -10.46
C PRO A 47 -6.00 -8.72 -9.17
N ALA A 48 -7.25 -8.34 -8.98
CA ALA A 48 -8.01 -8.73 -7.81
C ALA A 48 -8.30 -10.24 -7.78
N ALA A 49 -8.31 -10.90 -8.93
CA ALA A 49 -8.35 -12.36 -9.03
C ALA A 49 -7.11 -13.03 -8.40
N ALA A 50 -6.00 -12.30 -8.28
CA ALA A 50 -4.76 -12.76 -7.67
C ALA A 50 -4.54 -12.21 -6.25
N ALA A 51 -5.56 -11.56 -5.65
CA ALA A 51 -5.46 -10.95 -4.32
C ALA A 51 -4.91 -11.90 -3.25
N PRO A 52 -5.34 -13.18 -3.12
CA PRO A 52 -4.82 -14.08 -2.09
C PRO A 52 -3.29 -14.23 -2.10
N ARG A 53 -2.68 -14.19 -3.29
CA ARG A 53 -1.21 -14.25 -3.44
C ARG A 53 -0.56 -12.89 -3.15
N TRP A 54 -1.11 -11.82 -3.72
CA TRP A 54 -0.50 -10.50 -3.64
C TRP A 54 -0.69 -9.81 -2.29
N ASP A 55 -1.79 -10.10 -1.58
CA ASP A 55 -2.02 -9.62 -0.21
C ASP A 55 -0.92 -10.12 0.72
N ALA A 56 -0.51 -11.39 0.59
CA ALA A 56 0.59 -11.95 1.36
C ALA A 56 1.94 -11.27 1.04
N VAL A 57 2.19 -10.96 -0.24
CA VAL A 57 3.39 -10.22 -0.67
C VAL A 57 3.38 -8.79 -0.13
N ALA A 58 2.26 -8.09 -0.27
CA ALA A 58 2.09 -6.73 0.23
C ALA A 58 2.27 -6.66 1.75
N ALA A 59 1.72 -7.62 2.50
CA ALA A 59 1.91 -7.74 3.93
C ALA A 59 3.38 -7.99 4.31
N ARG A 60 4.07 -8.87 3.58
CA ARG A 60 5.50 -9.17 3.82
C ARG A 60 6.37 -7.94 3.57
N LEU A 61 6.12 -7.21 2.49
CA LEU A 61 6.87 -6.00 2.15
C LEU A 61 6.54 -4.84 3.09
N SER A 62 5.26 -4.67 3.48
CA SER A 62 4.85 -3.63 4.42
C SER A 62 5.61 -3.71 5.75
N ARG A 63 6.00 -4.91 6.20
CA ARG A 63 6.80 -5.09 7.42
C ARG A 63 8.21 -4.51 7.30
N CYS A 64 8.76 -4.40 6.10
CA CYS A 64 10.06 -3.76 5.87
C CYS A 64 9.99 -2.22 6.01
N PHE A 65 8.77 -1.65 5.97
CA PHE A 65 8.51 -0.22 6.12
C PHE A 65 7.97 0.13 7.53
N SER A 66 7.93 -0.82 8.45
CA SER A 66 7.60 -0.54 9.84
C SER A 66 8.84 -0.07 10.60
N PRO A 67 8.70 0.85 11.58
CA PRO A 67 9.72 1.02 12.61
C PRO A 67 10.07 -0.35 13.22
N ARG A 68 11.36 -0.65 13.31
CA ARG A 68 11.83 -1.52 14.40
C ARG A 68 11.90 -0.70 15.67
#